data_AF-A0A960ISX4-F1
#
_entry.id   AF-A0A960ISX4-F1
#
_cell.length_a   1.000
_cell.length_b   1.000
_cell.length_c   1.000
_cell.angle_alpha   90.00
_cell.angle_beta   90.00
_cell.angle_gamma   90.00
#
_symmetry.space_group_name_H-M   'P 1'
#
loop_
_entity.id
_entity.type
_entity.pdbx_description
1 polymer ?
#
loop_
_entity_poly.entity_id
_entity_poly.type
_entity_poly.pdbx_seq_one_letter_code
_entity_poly.pdbx_strand_id
1 'polypeptide(L)'
;MALIGLSACGEDQDPWCDQLEEWSGLDTLSQAIESGDATTAAEELDGFQELAESAPDEVRNDMEAVADALRSAVDITLDSDSADPDDLELRREELNERLGRLAAELQSISSFAETECGVRLNP
;
A
#
# COMPACT_ATOMS: atom_id res chain seq x y z
N MET A 1 -33.12 -29.72 0.87
CA MET A 1 -32.22 -29.15 -0.15
C MET A 1 -31.19 -28.35 0.60
N ALA A 2 -29.97 -28.87 0.68
CA ALA A 2 -28.84 -28.23 1.32
C ALA A 2 -28.08 -27.44 0.25
N LEU A 3 -28.00 -26.12 0.42
CA LEU A 3 -26.95 -25.29 -0.16
C LEU A 3 -26.31 -24.58 1.04
N ILE A 4 -25.34 -25.28 1.63
CA ILE A 4 -24.48 -24.77 2.67
C ILE A 4 -23.43 -23.92 1.95
N GLY A 5 -23.63 -22.61 1.92
CA GLY A 5 -22.58 -21.66 1.57
C GLY A 5 -21.66 -21.47 2.76
N LEU A 6 -20.76 -22.41 2.99
CA LEU A 6 -19.57 -22.23 3.81
C LEU A 6 -18.56 -21.46 2.94
N SER A 7 -18.58 -20.13 2.96
CA SER A 7 -17.36 -19.35 2.71
C SER A 7 -16.72 -19.15 4.08
N ALA A 8 -15.63 -19.87 4.27
CA ALA A 8 -14.91 -20.09 5.52
C ALA A 8 -14.57 -18.78 6.25
N CYS A 9 -15.28 -18.52 7.34
CA CYS A 9 -14.71 -17.77 8.46
C CYS A 9 -14.23 -18.83 9.47
N GLY A 10 -12.92 -19.09 9.51
CA GLY A 10 -12.29 -19.88 10.57
C GLY A 10 -11.46 -21.07 10.08
N GLU A 11 -10.20 -21.06 10.53
CA GLU A 11 -9.21 -22.16 10.52
C GLU A 11 -8.41 -22.37 9.23
N ASP A 12 -7.86 -21.29 8.67
CA ASP A 12 -6.58 -21.19 7.92
C ASP A 12 -6.58 -19.82 7.21
N GLN A 13 -6.77 -18.73 7.99
CA GLN A 13 -6.68 -17.39 7.40
C GLN A 13 -5.21 -17.15 7.04
N ASP A 14 -4.98 -16.75 5.79
CA ASP A 14 -3.63 -16.49 5.31
C ASP A 14 -2.98 -15.45 6.24
N PRO A 15 -1.77 -15.67 6.78
CA PRO A 15 -1.12 -14.73 7.69
C PRO A 15 -0.97 -13.34 7.07
N TRP A 16 -1.00 -13.22 5.74
CA TRP A 16 -1.05 -11.93 5.08
C TRP A 16 -2.39 -11.20 5.28
N CYS A 17 -3.52 -11.91 5.30
CA CYS A 17 -4.83 -11.30 5.54
C CYS A 17 -4.95 -10.68 6.95
N ASP A 18 -4.39 -11.36 7.96
CA ASP A 18 -4.35 -10.82 9.33
C ASP A 18 -3.50 -9.54 9.37
N GLN A 19 -2.30 -9.58 8.77
CA GLN A 19 -1.43 -8.41 8.69
C GLN A 19 -2.06 -7.25 7.89
N LEU A 20 -2.79 -7.54 6.82
CA LEU A 20 -3.49 -6.52 6.03
C LEU A 20 -4.61 -5.85 6.82
N GLU A 21 -5.35 -6.59 7.64
CA GLU A 21 -6.40 -6.03 8.50
C GLU A 21 -5.82 -5.20 9.64
N GLU A 22 -4.69 -5.64 10.21
CA GLU A 22 -3.98 -4.91 11.28
C GLU A 22 -3.21 -3.69 10.77
N TRP A 23 -2.84 -3.67 9.48
CA TRP A 23 -2.09 -2.57 8.90
C TRP A 23 -2.96 -1.32 8.73
N SER A 24 -2.87 -0.44 9.73
CA SER A 24 -3.45 0.90 9.78
C SER A 24 -2.46 1.99 9.33
N GLY A 25 -1.34 1.58 8.72
CA GLY A 25 -0.18 2.45 8.49
C GLY A 25 -0.44 3.63 7.56
N LEU A 26 -1.46 3.58 6.69
CA LEU A 26 -1.80 4.71 5.81
C LEU A 26 -2.20 5.98 6.57
N ASP A 27 -2.98 5.86 7.65
CA ASP A 27 -3.38 7.01 8.47
C ASP A 27 -2.18 7.59 9.23
N THR A 28 -1.31 6.73 9.75
CA THR A 28 -0.07 7.15 10.44
C THR A 28 0.91 7.79 9.46
N LEU A 29 1.05 7.20 8.27
CA LEU A 29 1.88 7.71 7.18
C LEU A 29 1.40 9.09 6.72
N SER A 30 0.09 9.27 6.50
CA SER A 30 -0.47 10.59 6.16
C SER A 30 -0.12 11.64 7.21
N GLN A 31 -0.33 11.31 8.50
CA GLN A 31 -0.01 12.22 9.60
C GLN A 31 1.50 12.52 9.70
N ALA A 32 2.36 11.53 9.46
CA ALA A 32 3.80 11.71 9.43
C ALA A 32 4.23 12.65 8.30
N ILE A 33 3.66 12.50 7.10
CA ILE A 33 3.90 13.40 5.98
C ILE A 33 3.43 14.83 6.30
N GLU A 34 2.21 15.00 6.84
CA GLU A 34 1.65 16.31 7.19
C GLU A 34 2.44 17.05 8.27
N SER A 35 3.03 16.30 9.21
CA SER A 35 3.87 16.83 10.30
C SER A 35 5.35 16.98 9.93
N GLY A 36 5.76 16.48 8.76
CA GLY A 36 7.16 16.45 8.35
C GLY A 36 8.03 15.45 9.12
N ASP A 37 7.42 14.44 9.76
CA ASP A 37 8.13 13.40 10.49
C ASP A 37 8.66 12.33 9.53
N ALA A 38 9.85 12.58 8.98
CA ALA A 38 10.51 11.66 8.06
C ALA A 38 10.85 10.30 8.69
N THR A 39 11.02 10.24 10.02
CA THR A 39 11.37 8.98 10.69
C THR A 39 10.16 8.06 10.73
N THR A 40 9.03 8.57 11.23
CA THR A 40 7.80 7.78 11.27
C THR A 40 7.31 7.45 9.86
N ALA A 41 7.41 8.37 8.89
CA ALA A 41 7.05 8.06 7.52
C ALA A 41 7.88 6.92 6.92
N ALA A 42 9.19 6.87 7.22
CA ALA A 42 10.05 5.77 6.78
C ALA A 42 9.69 4.43 7.46
N GLU A 43 9.40 4.44 8.76
CA GLU A 43 8.99 3.24 9.51
C GLU A 43 7.68 2.64 8.98
N GLU A 44 6.67 3.46 8.70
CA GLU A 44 5.39 3.00 8.13
C GLU A 44 5.55 2.46 6.70
N LEU A 45 6.42 3.07 5.89
CA LEU A 45 6.74 2.59 4.55
C LEU A 45 7.48 1.25 4.57
N ASP A 46 8.44 1.08 5.47
CA ASP A 46 9.15 -0.20 5.62
C ASP A 46 8.17 -1.29 6.10
N GLY A 47 7.25 -0.99 7.02
CA GLY A 47 6.19 -1.91 7.43
C GLY A 47 5.24 -2.29 6.28
N PHE A 48 4.91 -1.34 5.39
CA PHE A 48 4.12 -1.65 4.19
C PHE A 48 4.90 -2.51 3.19
N GLN A 49 6.20 -2.27 3.03
CA GLN A 49 7.06 -3.10 2.20
C GLN A 49 7.12 -4.54 2.72
N GLU A 50 7.23 -4.75 4.03
CA GLU A 50 7.17 -6.09 4.63
C GLU A 50 5.82 -6.78 4.39
N LEU A 51 4.72 -6.03 4.44
CA LEU A 51 3.39 -6.53 4.06
C LEU A 51 3.32 -6.91 2.57
N ALA A 52 3.95 -6.12 1.70
CA ALA A 52 4.04 -6.42 0.27
C ALA A 52 4.86 -7.68 0.00
N GLU A 53 6.00 -7.84 0.67
CA GLU A 53 6.89 -9.00 0.53
C GLU A 53 6.26 -10.29 1.06
N SER A 54 5.38 -10.20 2.06
CA SER A 54 4.63 -11.35 2.59
C SER A 54 3.35 -11.66 1.80
N ALA A 55 2.99 -10.83 0.82
CA ALA A 55 1.77 -10.98 0.07
C ALA A 55 1.74 -12.23 -0.84
N PRO A 56 0.54 -12.78 -1.11
CA PRO A 56 0.37 -13.86 -2.08
C PRO A 56 0.88 -13.47 -3.46
N ASP A 57 1.43 -14.43 -4.21
CA ASP A 57 2.09 -14.21 -5.51
C ASP A 57 1.22 -13.45 -6.53
N GLU A 58 -0.11 -13.59 -6.43
CA GLU A 58 -1.10 -12.95 -7.29
C GLU A 58 -1.15 -11.43 -7.11
N VAL A 59 -0.85 -10.92 -5.90
CA VAL A 59 -0.89 -9.48 -5.57
C VAL A 59 0.45 -8.93 -5.08
N ARG A 60 1.47 -9.78 -4.88
CA ARG A 60 2.80 -9.38 -4.40
C ARG A 60 3.41 -8.27 -5.26
N ASN A 61 3.44 -8.45 -6.58
CA ASN A 61 3.99 -7.45 -7.49
C ASN A 61 3.19 -6.13 -7.45
N ASP A 62 1.86 -6.22 -7.31
CA ASP A 62 1.00 -5.04 -7.25
C ASP A 62 1.24 -4.28 -5.93
N MET A 63 1.37 -4.99 -4.81
CA MET A 63 1.69 -4.43 -3.49
C MET A 63 3.08 -3.77 -3.48
N GLU A 64 4.08 -4.41 -4.06
CA GLU A 64 5.44 -3.87 -4.19
C GLU A 64 5.45 -2.59 -5.05
N ALA A 65 4.66 -2.55 -6.12
CA ALA A 65 4.52 -1.36 -6.97
C ALA A 65 3.88 -0.18 -6.21
N VAL A 66 2.85 -0.46 -5.40
CA VAL A 66 2.24 0.55 -4.51
C VAL A 66 3.25 1.05 -3.48
N ALA A 67 4.05 0.15 -2.89
CA ALA A 67 5.05 0.51 -1.87
C ALA A 67 6.15 1.42 -2.45
N ASP A 68 6.66 1.09 -3.64
CA ASP A 68 7.65 1.92 -4.34
C ASP A 68 7.11 3.32 -4.67
N ALA A 69 5.85 3.41 -5.10
CA ALA A 69 5.21 4.67 -5.41
C ALA A 69 4.96 5.53 -4.16
N LEU A 70 4.51 4.94 -3.05
CA LEU A 70 4.34 5.64 -1.77
C LEU A 70 5.69 6.16 -1.26
N ARG A 71 6.75 5.35 -1.33
CA ARG A 71 8.11 5.76 -0.95
C ARG A 71 8.60 6.93 -1.80
N SER A 72 8.35 6.89 -3.11
CA SER A 72 8.69 7.99 -4.03
C SER A 72 7.92 9.26 -3.69
N ALA A 73 6.62 9.16 -3.39
CA ALA A 73 5.79 10.31 -3.02
C ALA A 73 6.24 10.96 -1.71
N VAL A 74 6.57 10.14 -0.70
CA VAL A 74 7.09 10.58 0.60
C VAL A 74 8.45 11.25 0.44
N ASP A 75 9.36 10.65 -0.33
CA ASP A 75 10.68 11.23 -0.63
C ASP A 75 10.54 12.61 -1.28
N ILE A 76 9.73 12.73 -2.34
CA ILE A 76 9.47 14.02 -3.01
C ILE A 76 8.87 15.04 -2.05
N THR A 77 7.98 14.62 -1.15
CA THR A 77 7.31 15.54 -0.23
C THR A 77 8.25 16.03 0.85
N LEU A 78 9.03 15.13 1.47
CA LEU A 78 9.93 15.45 2.57
C LEU A 78 11.26 16.08 2.13
N ASP A 79 11.74 15.78 0.91
CA ASP A 79 12.99 16.32 0.36
C ASP A 79 12.77 17.59 -0.50
N SER A 80 11.52 18.09 -0.56
CA SER A 80 11.15 19.24 -1.40
C SER A 80 11.81 20.57 -1.03
N ASP A 81 12.31 20.71 0.21
CA ASP A 81 13.03 21.90 0.67
C ASP A 81 14.52 21.90 0.27
N SER A 82 15.10 20.73 -0.05
CA SER A 82 16.53 20.54 -0.34
C SER A 82 16.83 20.29 -1.82
N ALA A 83 15.84 19.84 -2.59
CA ALA A 83 16.03 19.44 -3.98
C ALA A 83 15.98 20.61 -4.98
N ASP A 84 16.67 20.44 -6.11
CA ASP A 84 16.62 21.40 -7.23
C ASP A 84 15.19 21.44 -7.82
N PRO A 85 14.64 22.63 -8.13
CA PRO A 85 13.29 22.75 -8.71
C PRO A 85 13.08 21.94 -9.99
N ASP A 86 14.10 21.85 -10.85
CA ASP A 86 14.00 21.12 -12.12
C ASP A 86 13.97 19.59 -11.86
N ASP A 87 14.73 19.11 -10.87
CA ASP A 87 14.70 17.71 -10.43
C ASP A 87 13.36 17.35 -9.76
N LEU A 88 12.80 18.26 -8.95
CA LEU A 88 11.49 18.05 -8.32
C LEU A 88 10.36 17.96 -9.34
N GLU A 89 10.41 18.76 -10.40
CA GLU A 89 9.40 18.72 -11.47
C GLU A 89 9.44 17.38 -12.21
N LEU A 90 10.63 16.89 -12.55
CA LEU A 90 10.81 15.60 -13.21
C LEU A 90 10.32 14.43 -12.34
N ARG A 91 10.69 14.42 -11.05
CA ARG A 91 10.23 13.40 -10.10
C ARG A 91 8.71 13.40 -9.91
N ARG A 92 8.08 14.59 -9.90
CA ARG A 92 6.60 14.72 -9.83
C ARG A 92 5.92 14.21 -11.10
N GLU A 93 6.52 14.43 -12.26
CA GLU A 93 6.00 13.92 -13.53
C GLU A 93 6.06 12.40 -13.58
N GLU A 94 7.19 11.80 -13.20
CA GLU A 94 7.34 10.34 -13.06
C GLU A 94 6.35 9.75 -12.03
N LEU A 95 6.15 10.44 -10.90
CA LEU A 95 5.16 10.03 -9.91
C LEU A 95 3.74 10.04 -10.48
N ASN A 96 3.35 11.07 -11.23
CA ASN A 96 2.02 11.13 -11.86
C ASN A 96 1.79 9.99 -12.86
N GLU A 97 2.79 9.64 -13.67
CA GLU A 97 2.71 8.49 -14.58
C GLU A 97 2.59 7.16 -13.81
N ARG A 98 3.26 7.05 -12.66
CA ARG A 98 3.14 5.89 -11.76
C ARG A 98 1.77 5.81 -11.09
N LEU A 99 1.23 6.92 -10.59
CA LEU A 99 -0.10 7.00 -9.97
C LEU A 99 -1.21 6.53 -10.93
N GLY A 100 -1.07 6.80 -12.24
CA GLY A 100 -1.99 6.29 -13.26
C GLY A 100 -2.01 4.77 -13.40
N ARG A 101 -0.90 4.09 -13.09
CA ARG A 101 -0.81 2.62 -13.06
C ARG A 101 -1.25 2.04 -11.72
N LEU A 102 -0.96 2.74 -10.62
CA LEU A 102 -1.34 2.35 -9.27
C LEU A 102 -2.84 2.11 -9.09
N ALA A 103 -3.69 2.85 -9.80
CA ALA A 103 -5.14 2.65 -9.71
C ALA A 103 -5.57 1.22 -10.10
N ALA A 104 -4.88 0.60 -11.07
CA ALA A 104 -5.16 -0.78 -11.47
C ALA A 104 -4.61 -1.78 -10.45
N GLU A 105 -3.41 -1.53 -9.92
CA GLU A 105 -2.75 -2.34 -8.88
C GLU A 105 -3.58 -2.35 -7.58
N LEU A 106 -4.01 -1.17 -7.12
CA LEU A 106 -4.90 -1.02 -5.95
C LEU A 106 -6.24 -1.74 -6.13
N GLN A 107 -6.79 -1.71 -7.35
CA GLN A 107 -8.03 -2.42 -7.65
C GLN A 107 -7.86 -3.94 -7.60
N SER A 108 -6.71 -4.45 -8.07
CA SER A 108 -6.32 -5.86 -8.00
C SER A 108 -6.19 -6.32 -6.55
N ILE A 109 -5.41 -5.58 -5.74
CA ILE A 109 -5.22 -5.83 -4.31
C ILE A 109 -6.55 -5.80 -3.56
N SER A 110 -7.38 -4.78 -3.79
CA SER A 110 -8.70 -4.64 -3.15
C SER A 110 -9.64 -5.79 -3.51
N SER A 111 -9.66 -6.22 -4.77
CA SER A 111 -10.49 -7.35 -5.20
C SER A 111 -10.04 -8.66 -4.56
N PHE A 112 -8.73 -8.86 -4.44
CA PHE A 112 -8.16 -10.04 -3.79
C PHE A 112 -8.47 -10.03 -2.29
N ALA A 113 -8.21 -8.92 -1.60
CA ALA A 113 -8.50 -8.76 -0.18
C ALA A 113 -10.00 -8.98 0.14
N GLU A 114 -10.91 -8.47 -0.69
CA GLU A 114 -12.35 -8.69 -0.49
C GLU A 114 -12.74 -10.16 -0.71
N THR A 115 -12.14 -10.83 -1.69
CA THR A 115 -12.50 -12.20 -2.07
C THR A 115 -11.89 -13.24 -1.13
N GLU A 116 -10.59 -13.12 -0.83
CA GLU A 116 -9.81 -14.11 -0.09
C GLU A 116 -9.73 -13.79 1.41
N CYS A 117 -9.61 -12.50 1.78
CA CYS A 117 -9.51 -12.09 3.18
C CYS A 117 -10.86 -11.66 3.78
N GLY A 118 -11.88 -11.38 2.95
CA GLY A 118 -13.12 -10.75 3.40
C GLY A 118 -12.95 -9.30 3.87
N VAL A 119 -11.80 -8.68 3.57
CA VAL A 119 -11.44 -7.32 3.98
C VAL A 119 -11.74 -6.37 2.83
N ARG A 120 -12.59 -5.36 3.08
CA ARG A 120 -12.83 -4.30 2.11
C ARG A 120 -11.90 -3.12 2.37
N LEU A 121 -10.85 -3.05 1.57
CA LEU A 121 -10.01 -1.86 1.50
C LEU A 121 -10.83 -0.71 0.91
N ASN A 122 -10.88 0.42 1.60
CA ASN A 122 -11.36 1.68 1.04
C ASN A 122 -10.12 2.44 0.55
N PRO A 123 -9.73 2.30 -0.73
CA PRO A 123 -8.69 3.13 -1.32
C PRO A 123 -9.12 4.61 -1.42
#